data_AF-A0A972UNH5-F1
#
_entry.id   AF-A0A972UNH5-F1
#
_cell.length_a   1.000
_cell.length_b   1.000
_cell.length_c   1.000
_cell.angle_alpha   90.00
_cell.angle_beta   90.00
_cell.angle_gamma   90.00
#
_symmetry.space_group_name_H-M   'P 1'
#
loop_
_entity.id
_entity.type
_entity.pdbx_description
1 polymer ?
#
loop_
_entity_poly.entity_id
_entity_poly.type
_entity_poly.pdbx_seq_one_letter_code
_entity_poly.pdbx_strand_id
1 'polypeptide(L)'
;MIPRYSRPDMVAIWEAANRFHIWYLIEAHACDALADLGVIPKEAAKAVWEKGNKEYTLERIQRIDEIEAETRHDVIAFLTELAE
;
A
#
# COMPACT_ATOMS: atom_id res chain seq x y z
N MET A 1 16.95 7.93 -3.04
CA MET A 1 17.58 9.07 -3.78
C MET A 1 18.62 9.73 -2.88
N ILE A 2 19.74 10.23 -3.43
CA ILE A 2 20.78 10.89 -2.59
C ILE A 2 20.31 12.32 -2.25
N PRO A 3 20.06 12.66 -0.97
CA PRO A 3 19.40 13.92 -0.59
C PRO A 3 20.14 15.17 -1.10
N ARG A 4 21.48 15.16 -1.07
CA ARG A 4 22.33 16.27 -1.52
C ARG A 4 22.10 16.68 -2.99
N TYR A 5 21.72 15.73 -3.85
CA TYR A 5 21.60 15.93 -5.30
C TYR A 5 20.15 15.85 -5.81
N SER A 6 19.18 15.70 -4.91
CA SER A 6 17.79 15.45 -5.27
C SER A 6 16.91 16.61 -4.81
N ARG A 7 15.95 17.00 -5.64
CA ARG A 7 14.90 17.95 -5.23
C ARG A 7 13.89 17.25 -4.33
N PRO A 8 13.29 17.94 -3.34
CA PRO A 8 12.29 17.35 -2.45
C PRO A 8 11.18 16.59 -3.20
N ASP A 9 10.61 17.21 -4.24
CA ASP A 9 9.54 16.60 -5.06
C ASP A 9 9.98 15.29 -5.72
N MET A 10 11.24 15.21 -6.16
CA MET A 10 11.79 13.98 -6.73
C MET A 10 12.05 12.92 -5.67
N VAL A 11 12.43 13.30 -4.45
CA VAL A 11 12.61 12.35 -3.35
C VAL A 11 11.26 11.73 -2.98
N ALA A 12 10.22 12.56 -2.84
CA ALA A 12 8.87 12.14 -2.46
C ALA A 12 8.28 11.05 -3.37
N ILE A 13 8.54 11.10 -4.68
CA ILE A 13 8.09 10.06 -5.63
C ILE A 13 8.65 8.68 -5.27
N TRP A 14 9.89 8.62 -4.79
CA TRP A 14 10.60 7.37 -4.51
C TRP A 14 10.60 6.99 -3.03
N GLU A 15 9.92 7.74 -2.18
CA GLU A 15 9.73 7.40 -0.77
C GLU A 15 8.83 6.17 -0.63
N ALA A 16 9.11 5.36 0.40
CA ALA A 16 8.36 4.14 0.67
C ALA A 16 6.86 4.42 0.86
N ALA A 17 6.51 5.53 1.52
CA ALA A 17 5.12 5.94 1.70
C ALA A 17 4.38 6.09 0.36
N ASN A 18 5.00 6.74 -0.63
CA ASN A 18 4.40 6.90 -1.95
C ASN A 18 4.30 5.54 -2.69
N ARG A 19 5.33 4.69 -2.60
CA ARG A 19 5.29 3.34 -3.18
C ARG A 19 4.13 2.51 -2.64
N PHE A 20 3.98 2.43 -1.31
CA PHE A 20 2.90 1.65 -0.69
C PHE A 20 1.52 2.28 -0.95
N HIS A 21 1.43 3.61 -1.02
CA HIS A 21 0.19 4.27 -1.43
C HIS A 21 -0.21 3.90 -2.86
N ILE A 22 0.74 3.89 -3.81
CA ILE A 22 0.47 3.46 -5.18
C ILE A 22 0.04 1.99 -5.23
N TRP A 23 0.70 1.10 -4.49
CA TRP A 23 0.30 -0.32 -4.42
C TRP A 23 -1.12 -0.48 -3.87
N TYR A 24 -1.45 0.25 -2.81
CA TYR A 24 -2.82 0.29 -2.29
C TYR A 24 -3.83 0.73 -3.36
N LEU A 25 -3.55 1.81 -4.11
CA LEU A 25 -4.46 2.27 -5.16
C LEU A 25 -4.65 1.22 -6.26
N ILE A 26 -3.58 0.51 -6.64
CA ILE A 26 -3.67 -0.58 -7.63
C ILE A 26 -4.59 -1.69 -7.13
N GLU A 27 -4.39 -2.16 -5.90
CA GLU A 27 -5.20 -3.23 -5.31
C GLU A 27 -6.66 -2.80 -5.09
N ALA A 28 -6.89 -1.57 -4.65
CA ALA A 28 -8.23 -1.03 -4.44
C ALA A 28 -9.01 -0.95 -5.78
N HIS A 29 -8.37 -0.48 -6.85
CA HIS A 29 -8.97 -0.49 -8.19
C HIS A 29 -9.16 -1.90 -8.75
N ALA A 30 -8.26 -2.84 -8.43
CA ALA A 30 -8.46 -4.24 -8.78
C ALA A 30 -9.70 -4.82 -8.08
N CYS A 31 -9.90 -4.50 -6.79
CA CYS A 31 -11.11 -4.88 -6.05
C CYS A 31 -12.38 -4.27 -6.67
N ASP A 32 -12.37 -3.02 -7.13
CA ASP A 32 -13.52 -2.41 -7.83
C ASP A 32 -13.90 -3.23 -9.08
N ALA A 33 -12.91 -3.55 -9.91
CA ALA A 33 -13.13 -4.35 -11.12
C ALA A 33 -13.63 -5.77 -10.79
N LEU A 34 -13.07 -6.41 -9.75
CA LEU A 34 -13.53 -7.72 -9.28
C LEU A 34 -14.97 -7.68 -8.75
N ALA A 35 -15.38 -6.60 -8.09
CA ALA A 35 -16.74 -6.42 -7.62
C ALA A 35 -17.74 -6.20 -8.77
N ASP A 36 -17.34 -5.45 -9.80
CA ASP A 36 -18.14 -5.27 -11.01
C ASP A 36 -18.30 -6.56 -11.82
N LEU A 37 -17.28 -7.42 -11.81
CA LEU A 37 -17.33 -8.77 -12.39
C LEU A 37 -18.11 -9.78 -11.51
N GLY A 38 -18.51 -9.40 -10.29
CA GLY A 38 -19.22 -10.26 -9.34
C GLY A 38 -18.36 -11.33 -8.68
N VAL A 39 -17.02 -11.21 -8.74
CA VAL A 39 -16.07 -12.12 -8.07
C VAL A 39 -16.07 -11.90 -6.56
N ILE A 40 -16.23 -10.64 -6.13
CA ILE A 40 -16.37 -10.25 -4.72
C ILE A 40 -17.64 -9.41 -4.51
N PRO A 41 -18.20 -9.36 -3.28
CA PRO A 41 -19.29 -8.46 -2.97
C PRO A 41 -18.89 -6.98 -3.14
N LYS A 42 -19.80 -6.12 -3.59
CA LYS A 42 -19.54 -4.67 -3.73
C LYS A 42 -19.20 -4.01 -2.40
N GLU A 43 -19.74 -4.53 -1.31
CA GLU A 43 -19.47 -4.09 0.06
C GLU A 43 -18.01 -4.35 0.45
N ALA A 44 -17.39 -5.42 -0.07
CA ALA A 44 -15.99 -5.72 0.17
C ALA A 44 -15.07 -4.67 -0.50
N ALA A 45 -15.31 -4.36 -1.79
CA ALA A 45 -14.57 -3.30 -2.48
C ALA A 45 -14.74 -1.93 -1.79
N LYS A 46 -15.95 -1.58 -1.35
CA LYS A 46 -16.18 -0.36 -0.55
C LYS A 46 -15.37 -0.33 0.74
N ALA A 47 -15.32 -1.45 1.47
CA ALA A 47 -14.56 -1.53 2.71
C ALA A 47 -13.05 -1.31 2.50
N VAL A 48 -12.49 -1.78 1.36
CA VAL A 48 -11.08 -1.54 1.00
C VAL A 48 -10.81 -0.04 0.82
N TRP A 49 -11.72 0.70 0.19
CA TRP A 49 -11.62 2.15 0.05
C TRP A 49 -11.77 2.89 1.38
N GLU A 50 -12.81 2.55 2.16
CA GLU A 50 -13.14 3.24 3.41
C GLU A 50 -12.10 3.03 4.50
N LYS A 51 -11.47 1.85 4.55
CA LYS A 51 -10.54 1.48 5.64
C LYS A 51 -9.08 1.43 5.21
N GLY A 52 -8.80 1.21 3.94
CA GLY A 52 -7.43 1.01 3.43
C GLY A 52 -6.73 2.28 2.98
N ASN A 53 -7.48 3.34 2.62
CA ASN A 53 -6.89 4.60 2.14
C ASN A 53 -6.38 5.46 3.30
N LYS A 54 -5.33 4.95 3.97
CA LYS A 54 -4.66 5.60 5.09
C LYS A 54 -3.26 6.01 4.67
N GLU A 55 -2.77 7.10 5.26
CA GLU A 55 -1.39 7.54 5.11
C GLU A 55 -0.41 6.44 5.56
N TYR A 56 0.69 6.27 4.82
CA TYR A 56 1.79 5.40 5.22
C TYR A 56 2.76 6.17 6.09
N THR A 57 2.46 6.20 7.39
CA THR A 57 3.34 6.80 8.40
C THR A 57 4.60 5.96 8.60
N LEU A 58 5.57 6.51 9.33
CA LEU A 58 6.81 5.81 9.64
C LEU A 58 6.55 4.50 10.41
N GLU A 59 5.58 4.49 11.33
CA GLU A 59 5.22 3.32 12.12
C GLU A 59 4.67 2.18 11.26
N ARG A 60 3.83 2.51 10.26
CA ARG A 60 3.29 1.50 9.32
C ARG A 60 4.38 0.93 8.43
N ILE A 61 5.30 1.79 7.96
CA ILE A 61 6.45 1.34 7.15
C ILE A 61 7.33 0.40 7.97
N GLN A 62 7.61 0.73 9.23
CA GLN A 62 8.35 -0.15 10.14
C GLN A 62 7.63 -1.49 10.34
N ARG A 63 6.30 -1.48 10.47
CA ARG A 63 5.51 -2.71 10.58
C ARG A 63 5.64 -3.59 9.33
N ILE A 64 5.63 -2.99 8.15
CA ILE A 64 5.86 -3.71 6.89
C ILE A 64 7.27 -4.31 6.87
N ASP A 65 8.30 -3.55 7.26
CA ASP A 65 9.69 -4.03 7.29
C ASP A 65 9.87 -5.22 8.27
N GLU A 66 9.18 -5.20 9.42
CA GLU A 66 9.15 -6.31 10.37
C GLU A 66 8.55 -7.58 9.76
N ILE A 67 7.39 -7.45 9.10
CA ILE A 67 6.72 -8.58 8.45
C ILE A 67 7.56 -9.07 7.25
N GLU A 68 8.23 -8.17 6.53
CA GLU A 68 9.13 -8.52 5.43
C GLU A 68 10.34 -9.33 5.93
N ALA A 69 10.88 -9.01 7.11
CA ALA A 69 11.98 -9.78 7.69
C ALA A 69 11.61 -11.26 7.94
N GLU A 70 10.35 -11.54 8.25
CA GLU A 70 9.82 -12.89 8.44
C GLU A 70 9.43 -13.57 7.12
N THR A 71 8.62 -12.88 6.31
CA THR A 71 8.05 -13.40 5.05
C THR A 71 9.07 -13.44 3.91
N ARG A 72 10.11 -12.60 3.98
CA ARG A 72 11.10 -12.34 2.92
C ARG A 72 10.46 -11.92 1.60
N HIS A 73 9.29 -11.27 1.68
CA HIS A 73 8.52 -10.82 0.53
C HIS A 73 7.75 -9.53 0.85
N ASP A 74 8.18 -8.44 0.23
CA ASP A 74 7.64 -7.07 0.36
C ASP A 74 6.13 -6.94 0.08
N VAL A 75 5.62 -7.54 -1.01
CA VAL A 75 4.18 -7.48 -1.35
C VAL A 75 3.33 -8.22 -0.32
N ILE A 76 3.78 -9.39 0.15
CA ILE A 76 3.05 -10.14 1.19
C ILE A 76 3.07 -9.35 2.50
N ALA A 77 4.20 -8.75 2.86
CA ALA A 77 4.32 -7.92 4.04
C ALA A 77 3.37 -6.72 4.00
N PHE A 78 3.32 -6.01 2.88
CA PHE A 78 2.37 -4.93 2.64
C PHE A 78 0.90 -5.39 2.78
N LEU A 79 0.51 -6.47 2.11
CA LEU A 79 -0.87 -6.98 2.16
C LEU A 79 -1.25 -7.46 3.57
N THR A 80 -0.28 -7.96 4.32
CA THR A 80 -0.47 -8.40 5.71
C THR A 80 -0.71 -7.20 6.60
N GLU A 81 0.12 -6.14 6.52
CA GLU A 81 -0.09 -4.91 7.29
C GLU A 81 -1.41 -4.22 6.93
N LEU A 82 -1.80 -4.21 5.65
CA LEU A 82 -3.07 -3.63 5.22
C LEU A 82 -4.29 -4.36 5.79
N ALA A 83 -4.15 -5.65 6.10
CA ALA A 83 -5.19 -6.49 6.67
C ALA A 83 -5.28 -6.42 8.22
N GLU A 84 -4.26 -5.84 8.88
CA GLU A 84 -4.26 -5.56 10.33
C GLU A 84 -5.17 -4.37 10.69
#